data_AF-A0A355L3Y3-F1
#
_entry.id   AF-A0A355L3Y3-F1
#
_cell.length_a   1.000
_cell.length_b   1.000
_cell.length_c   1.000
_cell.angle_alpha   90.00
_cell.angle_beta   90.00
_cell.angle_gamma   90.00
#
_symmetry.space_group_name_H-M   'P 1'
#
loop_
_entity.id
_entity.type
_entity.pdbx_description
1 polymer ?
#
loop_
_entity_poly.entity_id
_entity_poly.type
_entity_poly.pdbx_seq_one_letter_code
_entity_poly.pdbx_strand_id
1 'polypeptide(L)'
;MYQVLYRKYRPKVFADVYGQEHVTSTLKNEIKEGRIAHAYLFTGSRGTGKTTCAKILAKAVNCENSVDGEPCNECEVCKGLDNGTIYDVVEIDAASNNGVDNIRDLREEANYTPSRGKYRVYIIDEVHMLSTGAFNALLKTLEEPPAHVIFILATTEVHKLPATILSRCQRFDFKRIQPETMSIRLKQVAELEGMELSDDAAILIARIADGALRDGLSILDQCAGRSKKIDSALVSEVAGLAGREALYKLTDCINNQDSSSAMSVISELYQNSYDMERLCVEMINHLRNFLIVKTVKDSRGLIICTDDEYNSIVSSAESFTLENVIYALDLFQDTLTKIKSGANARVELEMSFVKLCEPKLDVNMDSLIDRISKLERAVSRGVAVKPQPQQTVAPVEAPKPQESEDVPSVAPSAAKAEEQKAQSPAPISQPAAPTVAQSVPKPAPEVPKQEAPKQAQGDTGQYLFEQWDDFMDVIHKQNIALFGVLAGSKGYIRGEYFLIDSPNPTIIQFLKTPTYSKAIKQALYDVTGQSYKLGIFKKKATDAPKRDLLEDLIHQAEDNIKINFE
;
A
#
# COMPACT_ATOMS: atom_id res chain seq x y z
N MET A 1 -24.95 1.41 24.50
CA MET A 1 -23.97 1.67 23.42
C MET A 1 -24.35 0.79 22.25
N TYR A 2 -24.54 1.35 21.05
CA TYR A 2 -24.85 0.54 19.87
C TYR A 2 -23.65 -0.35 19.54
N GLN A 3 -23.88 -1.64 19.32
CA GLN A 3 -22.85 -2.59 18.92
C GLN A 3 -23.04 -2.91 17.44
N VAL A 4 -22.03 -2.58 16.63
CA VAL A 4 -21.99 -2.88 15.19
C VAL A 4 -22.27 -4.37 14.90
N LEU A 5 -23.02 -4.64 13.83
CA LEU A 5 -23.56 -5.98 13.53
C LEU A 5 -22.48 -7.07 13.47
N TYR A 6 -21.34 -6.79 12.85
CA TYR A 6 -20.26 -7.76 12.73
C TYR A 6 -19.62 -8.15 14.07
N ARG A 7 -19.76 -7.34 15.12
CA ARG A 7 -19.35 -7.68 16.48
C ARG A 7 -20.46 -8.41 17.23
N LYS A 8 -21.71 -7.97 17.08
CA LYS A 8 -22.88 -8.55 17.76
C LYS A 8 -23.15 -9.99 17.30
N TYR A 9 -23.07 -10.23 15.98
CA TYR A 9 -23.29 -11.53 15.35
C TYR A 9 -22.00 -12.31 15.09
N ARG A 10 -20.92 -12.01 15.81
CA ARG A 10 -19.69 -12.80 15.70
C ARG A 10 -19.96 -14.21 16.25
N PRO A 11 -19.75 -15.28 15.45
CA PRO A 11 -19.96 -16.66 15.89
C PRO A 11 -19.23 -16.98 17.20
N LYS A 12 -19.93 -17.65 18.12
CA LYS A 12 -19.37 -18.11 19.41
C LYS A 12 -19.11 -19.62 19.44
N VAL A 13 -19.76 -20.37 18.56
CA VAL A 13 -19.58 -21.80 18.35
C VAL A 13 -19.26 -22.08 16.90
N PHE A 14 -18.69 -23.26 16.62
CA PHE A 14 -18.32 -23.65 15.26
C PHE A 14 -19.54 -23.84 14.35
N ALA A 15 -20.70 -24.26 14.90
CA ALA A 15 -21.95 -24.38 14.16
C ALA A 15 -22.44 -23.05 13.56
N ASP A 16 -22.12 -21.92 14.19
CA ASP A 16 -22.54 -20.59 13.74
C ASP A 16 -21.59 -20.01 12.67
N VAL A 17 -20.46 -20.67 12.40
CA VAL A 17 -19.50 -20.21 11.39
C VAL A 17 -20.00 -20.58 10.01
N TYR A 18 -20.30 -19.54 9.24
CA TYR A 18 -20.96 -19.70 7.95
C TYR A 18 -19.97 -19.93 6.79
N GLY A 19 -20.25 -20.90 5.92
CA GLY A 19 -19.51 -21.14 4.68
C GLY A 19 -18.11 -21.75 4.83
N GLN A 20 -17.79 -22.31 6.01
CA GLN A 20 -16.49 -22.96 6.29
C GLN A 20 -16.66 -24.36 6.91
N GLU A 21 -17.61 -25.13 6.40
CA GLU A 21 -17.96 -26.46 6.95
C GLU A 21 -16.78 -27.43 6.96
N HIS A 22 -15.89 -27.39 5.96
CA HIS A 22 -14.72 -28.26 5.89
C HIS A 22 -13.70 -27.98 7.01
N VAL A 23 -13.53 -26.71 7.41
CA VAL A 23 -12.63 -26.33 8.52
C VAL A 23 -13.28 -26.66 9.85
N THR A 24 -14.53 -26.23 10.04
CA THR A 24 -15.23 -26.32 11.32
C THR A 24 -15.49 -27.78 11.72
N SER A 25 -15.86 -28.65 10.77
CA SER A 25 -16.05 -30.09 11.03
C SER A 25 -14.75 -30.78 11.46
N THR A 26 -13.64 -30.46 10.80
CA THR A 26 -12.32 -31.02 11.14
C THR A 26 -11.87 -30.59 12.53
N LEU A 27 -11.96 -29.29 12.85
CA LEU A 27 -11.61 -28.77 14.17
C LEU A 27 -12.49 -29.36 15.28
N LYS A 28 -13.80 -29.51 15.05
CA LYS A 28 -14.71 -30.18 16.00
C LYS A 28 -14.28 -31.62 16.28
N ASN A 29 -13.95 -32.37 15.23
CA ASN A 29 -13.53 -33.77 15.36
C ASN A 29 -12.21 -33.89 16.13
N GLU A 30 -11.23 -33.02 15.87
CA GLU A 30 -9.95 -33.00 16.59
C GLU A 30 -10.13 -32.78 18.09
N ILE A 31 -11.01 -31.86 18.48
CA ILE A 31 -11.31 -31.59 19.89
C ILE A 31 -12.03 -32.80 20.50
N LYS A 32 -13.00 -33.37 19.79
CA LYS A 32 -13.76 -34.53 20.25
C LYS A 32 -12.88 -35.76 20.48
N GLU A 33 -11.90 -35.98 19.61
CA GLU A 33 -10.97 -37.11 19.68
C GLU A 33 -9.73 -36.80 20.53
N GLY A 34 -9.60 -35.58 21.06
CA GLY A 34 -8.45 -35.16 21.87
C GLY A 34 -7.13 -35.06 21.09
N ARG A 35 -7.18 -34.99 19.76
CA ARG A 35 -6.02 -34.91 18.86
C ARG A 35 -5.67 -33.47 18.53
N ILE A 36 -5.40 -32.67 19.56
CA ILE A 36 -5.11 -31.24 19.43
C ILE A 36 -3.64 -31.05 19.02
N ALA A 37 -3.40 -30.35 17.91
CA ALA A 37 -2.06 -29.94 17.51
C ALA A 37 -1.52 -28.80 18.39
N HIS A 38 -0.19 -28.72 18.50
CA HIS A 38 0.49 -27.62 19.21
C HIS A 38 0.49 -26.30 18.40
N ALA A 39 0.32 -26.37 17.07
CA ALA A 39 0.32 -25.20 16.21
C ALA A 39 -0.65 -25.34 15.02
N TYR A 40 -1.51 -24.33 14.85
CA TYR A 40 -2.48 -24.21 13.76
C TYR A 40 -2.11 -23.01 12.88
N LEU A 41 -2.27 -23.14 11.57
CA LEU A 41 -2.13 -22.06 10.61
C LEU A 41 -3.43 -21.86 9.83
N PHE A 42 -4.12 -20.77 10.11
CA PHE A 42 -5.34 -20.36 9.43
C PHE A 42 -4.99 -19.37 8.33
N THR A 43 -5.29 -19.74 7.08
CA THR A 43 -5.03 -18.88 5.94
C THR A 43 -6.26 -18.69 5.06
N GLY A 44 -6.37 -17.53 4.42
CA GLY A 44 -7.49 -17.16 3.56
C GLY A 44 -7.69 -15.65 3.53
N SER A 45 -8.58 -15.16 2.66
CA SER A 45 -8.86 -13.73 2.54
C SER A 45 -9.38 -13.13 3.85
N ARG A 46 -9.27 -11.81 3.99
CA ARG A 46 -9.81 -11.08 5.14
C ARG A 46 -11.32 -11.31 5.27
N GLY A 47 -11.83 -11.34 6.50
CA GLY A 47 -13.27 -11.45 6.76
C GLY A 47 -13.92 -12.82 6.55
N THR A 48 -13.15 -13.86 6.21
CA THR A 48 -13.63 -15.26 6.02
C THR A 48 -13.82 -16.05 7.32
N GLY A 49 -13.44 -15.48 8.48
CA GLY A 49 -13.70 -16.08 9.79
C GLY A 49 -12.48 -16.67 10.52
N LYS A 50 -11.25 -16.47 10.02
CA LYS A 50 -9.99 -16.97 10.63
C LYS A 50 -9.87 -16.68 12.14
N THR A 51 -9.82 -15.40 12.52
CA THR A 51 -9.67 -14.98 13.93
C THR A 51 -10.87 -15.39 14.79
N THR A 52 -12.06 -15.49 14.19
CA THR A 52 -13.26 -15.98 14.88
C THR A 52 -13.12 -17.47 15.20
N CYS A 53 -12.74 -18.30 14.23
CA CYS A 53 -12.49 -19.72 14.47
C CYS A 53 -11.33 -19.95 15.45
N ALA A 54 -10.31 -19.10 15.43
CA ALA A 54 -9.20 -19.15 16.40
C ALA A 54 -9.71 -18.97 17.83
N LYS A 55 -10.59 -18.00 18.04
CA LYS A 55 -11.23 -17.75 19.34
C LYS A 55 -12.14 -18.89 19.78
N ILE A 56 -12.91 -19.46 18.86
CA ILE A 56 -13.78 -20.60 19.15
C ILE A 56 -12.94 -21.81 19.55
N LEU A 57 -11.87 -22.10 18.80
CA LEU A 57 -10.92 -23.18 19.11
C LEU A 57 -10.28 -22.96 20.49
N ALA A 58 -9.77 -21.77 20.76
CA ALA A 58 -9.15 -21.42 22.04
C ALA A 58 -10.10 -21.60 23.23
N LYS A 59 -11.39 -21.30 23.06
CA LYS A 59 -12.41 -21.58 24.08
C LYS A 59 -12.71 -23.06 24.19
N ALA A 60 -12.85 -23.77 23.08
CA ALA A 60 -13.25 -25.17 23.07
C ALA A 60 -12.20 -26.07 23.72
N VAL A 61 -10.91 -25.83 23.48
CA VAL A 61 -9.82 -26.59 24.11
C VAL A 61 -9.69 -26.35 25.62
N ASN A 62 -10.18 -25.20 26.10
CA ASN A 62 -10.17 -24.80 27.50
C ASN A 62 -11.52 -24.98 28.21
N CYS A 63 -12.54 -25.45 27.49
CA CYS A 63 -13.87 -25.60 28.04
C CYS A 63 -13.95 -26.86 28.92
N GLU A 64 -14.41 -26.70 30.16
CA GLU A 64 -14.61 -27.80 31.11
C GLU A 64 -15.75 -28.73 30.67
N ASN A 65 -16.79 -28.17 30.05
CA ASN A 65 -18.01 -28.87 29.64
C ASN A 65 -18.17 -28.85 28.12
N SER A 66 -17.12 -29.16 27.37
CA SER A 66 -17.23 -29.24 25.91
C SER A 66 -18.14 -30.38 25.49
N VAL A 67 -19.10 -30.09 24.59
CA VAL A 67 -20.03 -31.06 24.02
C VAL A 67 -19.78 -31.13 22.52
N ASP A 68 -19.52 -32.32 21.98
CA ASP A 68 -19.23 -32.55 20.56
C ASP A 68 -18.14 -31.64 19.96
N GLY A 69 -17.13 -31.27 20.77
CA GLY A 69 -16.04 -30.40 20.35
C GLY A 69 -16.41 -28.91 20.29
N GLU A 70 -17.59 -28.52 20.77
CA GLU A 70 -18.00 -27.11 20.89
C GLU A 70 -17.79 -26.57 22.31
N PRO A 71 -17.52 -25.26 22.46
CA PRO A 71 -17.49 -24.61 23.77
C PRO A 71 -18.92 -24.41 24.30
N CYS A 72 -19.16 -24.69 25.59
CA CYS A 72 -20.49 -24.51 26.19
C CYS A 72 -20.92 -23.04 26.33
N ASN A 73 -19.97 -22.09 26.34
CA ASN A 73 -20.20 -20.66 26.59
C ASN A 73 -20.83 -20.30 27.95
N GLU A 74 -21.00 -21.27 28.85
CA GLU A 74 -21.65 -21.06 30.15
C GLU A 74 -20.73 -21.23 31.36
N CYS A 75 -19.65 -22.03 31.23
CA CYS A 75 -18.71 -22.26 32.32
C CYS A 75 -17.87 -21.01 32.65
N GLU A 76 -17.24 -21.00 33.83
CA GLU A 76 -16.39 -19.88 34.28
C GLU A 76 -15.28 -19.59 33.29
N VAL A 77 -14.66 -20.63 32.70
CA VAL A 77 -13.59 -20.45 31.71
C VAL A 77 -14.11 -19.78 30.45
N CYS A 78 -15.21 -20.25 29.85
CA CYS A 78 -15.74 -19.63 28.64
C CYS A 78 -16.19 -18.19 28.86
N LYS A 79 -16.88 -17.90 29.96
CA LYS A 79 -17.30 -16.54 30.32
C LYS A 79 -16.11 -15.63 30.63
N GLY A 80 -15.10 -16.16 31.32
CA GLY A 80 -13.90 -15.41 31.65
C GLY A 80 -13.03 -15.09 30.44
N LEU A 81 -12.98 -15.98 29.45
CA LEU A 81 -12.33 -15.73 28.16
C LEU A 81 -13.09 -14.68 27.31
N ASP A 82 -14.43 -14.67 27.36
CA ASP A 82 -15.23 -13.66 26.65
C ASP A 82 -15.13 -12.27 27.26
N ASN A 83 -15.08 -12.19 28.60
CA ASN A 83 -15.03 -10.92 29.33
C ASN A 83 -13.59 -10.43 29.58
N GLY A 84 -12.57 -11.23 29.22
CA GLY A 84 -11.16 -10.88 29.36
C GLY A 84 -10.62 -10.96 30.79
N THR A 85 -11.28 -11.69 31.69
CA THR A 85 -10.81 -11.90 33.08
C THR A 85 -9.79 -13.04 33.18
N ILE A 86 -9.77 -13.94 32.20
CA ILE A 86 -8.82 -15.04 32.10
C ILE A 86 -7.79 -14.73 31.02
N TYR A 87 -6.52 -14.75 31.38
CA TYR A 87 -5.40 -14.37 30.51
C TYR A 87 -4.74 -15.56 29.80
N ASP A 88 -5.35 -16.74 29.88
CA ASP A 88 -4.80 -17.96 29.25
C ASP A 88 -4.94 -17.96 27.72
N VAL A 89 -5.72 -17.03 27.15
CA VAL A 89 -5.77 -16.78 25.70
C VAL A 89 -5.24 -15.38 25.43
N VAL A 90 -4.13 -15.32 24.72
CA VAL A 90 -3.45 -14.06 24.37
C VAL A 90 -3.61 -13.83 22.87
N GLU A 91 -4.25 -12.73 22.49
CA GLU A 91 -4.41 -12.29 21.10
C GLU A 91 -3.39 -11.20 20.80
N ILE A 92 -2.57 -11.42 19.78
CA ILE A 92 -1.53 -10.50 19.33
C ILE A 92 -1.76 -10.20 17.87
N ASP A 93 -1.87 -8.92 17.55
CA ASP A 93 -1.83 -8.43 16.19
C ASP A 93 -0.37 -8.19 15.79
N ALA A 94 0.15 -8.99 14.86
CA ALA A 94 1.53 -8.90 14.39
C ALA A 94 1.81 -7.58 13.65
N ALA A 95 0.79 -6.87 13.15
CA ALA A 95 1.00 -5.57 12.53
C ALA A 95 1.43 -4.50 13.54
N SER A 96 0.92 -4.56 14.77
CA SER A 96 1.27 -3.66 15.87
C SER A 96 2.42 -4.19 16.74
N ASN A 97 2.65 -5.51 16.72
CA ASN A 97 3.66 -6.19 17.55
C ASN A 97 4.70 -6.95 16.71
N ASN A 98 5.25 -6.30 15.68
CA ASN A 98 6.18 -6.95 14.73
C ASN A 98 7.64 -7.11 15.22
N GLY A 99 7.95 -6.51 16.38
CA GLY A 99 9.30 -6.47 16.96
C GLY A 99 9.79 -7.82 17.47
N VAL A 100 11.12 -8.01 17.45
CA VAL A 100 11.77 -9.23 17.94
C VAL A 100 11.58 -9.40 19.45
N ASP A 101 11.64 -8.29 20.19
CA ASP A 101 11.59 -8.32 21.65
C ASP A 101 10.20 -8.75 22.15
N ASN A 102 9.10 -8.26 21.56
CA ASN A 102 7.74 -8.71 21.89
C ASN A 102 7.56 -10.23 21.77
N ILE A 103 8.15 -10.85 20.75
CA ILE A 103 8.07 -12.31 20.56
C ILE A 103 9.00 -13.07 21.53
N ARG A 104 10.11 -12.46 21.96
CA ARG A 104 10.96 -13.03 23.01
C ARG A 104 10.25 -13.04 24.34
N ASP A 105 9.61 -11.93 24.70
CA ASP A 105 8.81 -11.81 25.93
C ASP A 105 7.69 -12.84 25.92
N LEU A 106 6.97 -12.97 24.79
CA LEU A 106 5.97 -14.01 24.62
C LEU A 106 6.54 -15.42 24.83
N ARG A 107 7.73 -15.70 24.30
CA ARG A 107 8.36 -17.02 24.48
C ARG A 107 8.68 -17.28 25.94
N GLU A 108 9.20 -16.29 26.65
CA GLU A 108 9.49 -16.43 28.08
C GLU A 108 8.21 -16.65 28.88
N GLU A 109 7.14 -15.91 28.56
CA GLU A 109 5.82 -16.11 29.15
C GLU A 109 5.22 -17.49 28.83
N ALA A 110 5.48 -18.03 27.64
CA ALA A 110 4.96 -19.32 27.21
C ALA A 110 5.51 -20.51 28.03
N ASN A 111 6.61 -20.32 28.77
CA ASN A 111 7.14 -21.35 29.66
C ASN A 111 6.33 -21.51 30.96
N TYR A 112 5.48 -20.52 31.30
CA TYR A 112 4.65 -20.58 32.49
C TYR A 112 3.32 -21.28 32.20
N THR A 113 2.93 -22.15 33.14
CA THR A 113 1.67 -22.89 33.07
C THR A 113 0.45 -21.96 33.06
N PRO A 114 -0.67 -22.39 32.43
CA PRO A 114 -1.91 -21.60 32.41
C PRO A 114 -2.46 -21.37 33.83
N SER A 115 -3.20 -20.28 34.01
CA SER A 115 -3.75 -19.85 35.29
C SER A 115 -5.01 -20.62 35.70
N ARG A 116 -5.95 -20.83 34.76
CA ARG A 116 -7.25 -21.49 34.99
C ARG A 116 -7.55 -22.57 33.96
N GLY A 117 -7.19 -22.33 32.70
CA GLY A 117 -7.43 -23.23 31.58
C GLY A 117 -6.48 -24.42 31.53
N LYS A 118 -6.78 -25.36 30.63
CA LYS A 118 -5.93 -26.53 30.36
C LYS A 118 -4.72 -26.18 29.48
N TYR A 119 -4.91 -25.22 28.58
CA TYR A 119 -3.92 -24.76 27.62
C TYR A 119 -3.79 -23.24 27.65
N ARG A 120 -2.57 -22.76 27.47
CA ARG A 120 -2.26 -21.37 27.16
C ARG A 120 -2.24 -21.21 25.64
N VAL A 121 -3.14 -20.40 25.10
CA VAL A 121 -3.34 -20.27 23.65
C VAL A 121 -2.86 -18.91 23.18
N TYR A 122 -1.94 -18.89 22.21
CA TYR A 122 -1.46 -17.68 21.56
C TYR A 122 -2.08 -17.56 20.17
N ILE A 123 -2.93 -16.55 19.98
CA ILE A 123 -3.51 -16.22 18.68
C ILE A 123 -2.69 -15.08 18.07
N ILE A 124 -1.97 -15.35 16.99
CA ILE A 124 -1.15 -14.33 16.29
C ILE A 124 -1.84 -14.02 14.96
N ASP A 125 -2.51 -12.87 14.89
CA ASP A 125 -3.18 -12.39 13.67
C ASP A 125 -2.22 -11.64 12.75
N GLU A 126 -2.47 -11.71 11.45
CA GLU A 126 -1.62 -11.22 10.37
C GLU A 126 -0.13 -11.56 10.53
N VAL A 127 0.18 -12.82 10.88
CA VAL A 127 1.53 -13.28 11.23
C VAL A 127 2.59 -12.99 10.17
N HIS A 128 2.21 -12.79 8.90
CA HIS A 128 3.11 -12.40 7.81
C HIS A 128 3.74 -11.00 8.01
N MET A 129 3.20 -10.18 8.90
CA MET A 129 3.71 -8.85 9.26
C MET A 129 4.86 -8.89 10.27
N LEU A 130 5.17 -10.06 10.85
CA LEU A 130 6.31 -10.21 11.76
C LEU A 130 7.64 -9.93 11.05
N SER A 131 8.57 -9.30 11.77
CA SER A 131 9.94 -9.16 11.30
C SER A 131 10.63 -10.53 11.20
N THR A 132 11.65 -10.64 10.35
CA THR A 132 12.45 -11.87 10.20
C THR A 132 13.09 -12.33 11.51
N GLY A 133 13.54 -11.37 12.34
CA GLY A 133 14.07 -11.67 13.67
C GLY A 133 12.99 -12.25 14.61
N ALA A 134 11.77 -11.73 14.55
CA ALA A 134 10.63 -12.20 15.34
C ALA A 134 10.22 -13.62 14.91
N PHE A 135 10.21 -13.91 13.62
CA PHE A 135 9.98 -15.27 13.12
C PHE A 135 10.99 -16.29 13.66
N ASN A 136 12.28 -15.94 13.65
CA ASN A 136 13.33 -16.83 14.18
C ASN A 136 13.20 -17.04 15.70
N ALA A 137 12.72 -16.05 16.43
CA ALA A 137 12.44 -16.20 17.86
C ALA A 137 11.27 -17.17 18.11
N LEU A 138 10.22 -17.09 17.29
CA LEU A 138 9.05 -17.97 17.37
C LEU A 138 9.37 -19.43 16.95
N LEU A 139 10.25 -19.62 15.96
CA LEU A 139 10.62 -20.95 15.45
C LEU A 139 11.14 -21.89 16.55
N LYS A 140 11.93 -21.37 17.49
CA LYS A 140 12.45 -22.17 18.61
C LYS A 140 11.33 -22.77 19.45
N THR A 141 10.27 -21.99 19.70
CA THR A 141 9.12 -22.42 20.49
C THR A 141 8.19 -23.33 19.70
N LEU A 142 8.09 -23.15 18.38
CA LEU A 142 7.32 -24.03 17.51
C LEU A 142 7.99 -25.39 17.28
N GLU A 143 9.32 -25.47 17.41
CA GLU A 143 10.08 -26.73 17.33
C GLU A 143 9.96 -27.58 18.59
N GLU A 144 10.06 -26.94 19.76
CA GLU A 144 9.99 -27.60 21.06
C GLU A 144 8.90 -26.92 21.92
N PRO A 145 7.61 -27.07 21.56
CA PRO A 145 6.53 -26.40 22.26
C PRO A 145 6.30 -27.04 23.65
N PRO A 146 6.09 -26.22 24.69
CA PRO A 146 5.60 -26.75 25.97
C PRO A 146 4.26 -27.46 25.78
N ALA A 147 4.04 -28.58 26.48
CA ALA A 147 2.84 -29.42 26.30
C ALA A 147 1.51 -28.72 26.60
N HIS A 148 1.55 -27.61 27.33
CA HIS A 148 0.38 -26.80 27.70
C HIS A 148 0.18 -25.58 26.80
N VAL A 149 0.98 -25.41 25.73
CA VAL A 149 0.90 -24.25 24.84
C VAL A 149 0.33 -24.63 23.48
N ILE A 150 -0.58 -23.81 22.96
CA ILE A 150 -1.12 -23.93 21.61
C ILE A 150 -0.92 -22.61 20.86
N PHE A 151 -0.34 -22.67 19.67
CA PHE A 151 -0.24 -21.53 18.76
C PHE A 151 -1.33 -21.58 17.69
N ILE A 152 -1.98 -20.45 17.44
CA ILE A 152 -2.91 -20.28 16.32
C ILE A 152 -2.44 -19.07 15.52
N LEU A 153 -1.83 -19.34 14.37
CA LEU A 153 -1.32 -18.32 13.45
C LEU A 153 -2.38 -18.03 12.41
N ALA A 154 -2.74 -16.77 12.20
CA ALA A 154 -3.65 -16.36 11.13
C ALA A 154 -2.95 -15.45 10.13
N THR A 155 -3.15 -15.68 8.83
CA THR A 155 -2.56 -14.84 7.78
C THR A 155 -3.45 -14.74 6.55
N THR A 156 -3.45 -13.57 5.92
CA THR A 156 -4.00 -13.37 4.57
C THR A 156 -3.00 -13.73 3.46
N GLU A 157 -1.70 -13.78 3.76
CA GLU A 157 -0.62 -13.95 2.79
C GLU A 157 0.30 -15.13 3.17
N VAL A 158 -0.16 -16.36 2.95
CA VAL A 158 0.60 -17.57 3.31
C VAL A 158 1.94 -17.70 2.58
N HIS A 159 2.05 -17.15 1.37
CA HIS A 159 3.26 -17.21 0.55
C HIS A 159 4.42 -16.36 1.12
N LYS A 160 4.12 -15.40 2.00
CA LYS A 160 5.14 -14.62 2.72
C LYS A 160 5.73 -15.37 3.91
N LEU A 161 5.12 -16.48 4.33
CA LEU A 161 5.60 -17.26 5.46
C LEU A 161 6.75 -18.19 5.07
N PRO A 162 7.80 -18.29 5.90
CA PRO A 162 8.85 -19.28 5.71
C PRO A 162 8.31 -20.72 5.70
N ALA A 163 8.83 -21.56 4.80
CA ALA A 163 8.48 -22.98 4.73
C ALA A 163 8.75 -23.74 6.05
N THR A 164 9.68 -23.25 6.87
CA THR A 164 9.98 -23.78 8.20
C THR A 164 8.79 -23.68 9.16
N ILE A 165 7.95 -22.64 9.05
CA ILE A 165 6.72 -22.50 9.84
C ILE A 165 5.62 -23.39 9.26
N LEU A 166 5.45 -23.35 7.93
CA LEU A 166 4.42 -24.15 7.25
C LEU A 166 4.53 -25.65 7.55
N SER A 167 5.75 -26.17 7.69
CA SER A 167 6.01 -27.58 8.01
C SER A 167 5.73 -27.97 9.47
N ARG A 168 5.63 -27.00 10.38
CA ARG A 168 5.40 -27.22 11.82
C ARG A 168 3.98 -26.89 12.26
N CYS A 169 3.15 -26.36 11.37
CA CYS A 169 1.77 -26.00 11.67
C CYS A 169 0.80 -26.86 10.87
N GLN A 170 -0.31 -27.22 11.50
CA GLN A 170 -1.44 -27.79 10.79
C GLN A 170 -2.21 -26.69 10.05
N ARG A 171 -2.24 -26.78 8.71
CA ARG A 171 -2.79 -25.74 7.85
C ARG A 171 -4.28 -25.93 7.58
N PHE A 172 -5.05 -24.85 7.72
CA PHE A 172 -6.46 -24.76 7.36
C PHE A 172 -6.70 -23.59 6.40
N ASP A 173 -7.23 -23.92 5.23
CA ASP A 173 -7.53 -22.96 4.16
C ASP A 173 -9.00 -22.52 4.23
N PHE A 174 -9.22 -21.26 4.58
CA PHE A 174 -10.51 -20.58 4.58
C PHE A 174 -10.83 -20.07 3.18
N LYS A 175 -11.95 -20.51 2.62
CA LYS A 175 -12.37 -20.14 1.27
C LYS A 175 -13.23 -18.88 1.30
N ARG A 176 -13.35 -18.19 0.16
CA ARG A 176 -14.34 -17.11 0.03
C ARG A 176 -15.75 -17.71 0.11
N ILE A 177 -16.64 -17.03 0.84
CA ILE A 177 -18.03 -17.44 0.97
C ILE A 177 -18.76 -17.07 -0.32
N GLN A 178 -19.51 -18.02 -0.89
CA GLN A 178 -20.27 -17.76 -2.12
C GLN A 178 -21.35 -16.69 -1.88
N PRO A 179 -21.63 -15.80 -2.86
CA PRO A 179 -22.61 -14.73 -2.68
C PRO A 179 -24.01 -15.23 -2.28
N GLU A 180 -24.46 -16.35 -2.84
CA GLU A 180 -25.76 -16.97 -2.55
C GLU A 180 -25.83 -17.47 -1.11
N THR A 181 -24.73 -18.05 -0.62
CA THR A 181 -24.59 -18.48 0.76
C THR A 181 -24.60 -17.25 1.68
N MET A 182 -23.79 -16.24 1.38
CA MET A 182 -23.71 -15.03 2.20
C MET A 182 -25.05 -14.26 2.26
N SER A 183 -25.79 -14.18 1.16
CA SER A 183 -27.08 -13.47 1.12
C SER A 183 -28.11 -14.09 2.07
N ILE A 184 -28.15 -15.42 2.19
CA ILE A 184 -28.99 -16.12 3.17
C ILE A 184 -28.63 -15.67 4.59
N ARG A 185 -27.34 -15.61 4.92
CA ARG A 185 -26.90 -15.20 6.25
C ARG A 185 -27.21 -13.73 6.54
N LEU A 186 -27.05 -12.84 5.55
CA LEU A 186 -27.39 -11.43 5.69
C LEU A 186 -28.88 -11.21 5.93
N LYS A 187 -29.75 -11.97 5.26
CA LYS A 187 -31.20 -11.94 5.49
C LYS A 187 -31.57 -12.40 6.90
N GLN A 188 -30.98 -13.50 7.38
CA GLN A 188 -31.20 -13.96 8.76
C GLN A 188 -30.81 -12.89 9.79
N VAL A 189 -29.68 -12.21 9.58
CA VAL A 189 -29.26 -11.12 10.48
C VAL A 189 -30.20 -9.92 10.36
N ALA A 190 -30.67 -9.59 9.16
CA ALA A 190 -31.65 -8.53 8.94
C ALA A 190 -32.97 -8.80 9.69
N GLU A 191 -33.50 -10.03 9.59
CA GLU A 191 -34.70 -10.46 10.31
C GLU A 191 -34.54 -10.37 11.83
N LEU A 192 -33.39 -10.79 12.37
CA LEU A 192 -33.10 -10.72 13.81
C LEU A 192 -33.04 -9.28 14.36
N GLU A 193 -32.70 -8.32 13.51
CA GLU A 193 -32.70 -6.88 13.87
C GLU A 193 -34.01 -6.17 13.49
N GLY A 194 -34.98 -6.88 12.91
CA GLY A 194 -36.25 -6.30 12.45
C GLY A 194 -36.10 -5.36 11.26
N MET A 195 -35.17 -5.68 10.35
CA MET A 195 -34.95 -4.98 9.07
C MET A 195 -35.57 -5.75 7.91
N GLU A 196 -36.09 -5.03 6.92
CA GLU A 196 -36.57 -5.61 5.67
C GLU A 196 -35.46 -5.50 4.62
N LEU A 197 -34.79 -6.62 4.31
CA LEU A 197 -33.74 -6.70 3.29
C LEU A 197 -34.28 -7.41 2.05
N SER A 198 -34.31 -6.73 0.90
CA SER A 198 -34.74 -7.36 -0.35
C SER A 198 -33.72 -8.38 -0.88
N ASP A 199 -34.19 -9.34 -1.68
CA ASP A 199 -33.36 -10.40 -2.24
C ASP A 199 -32.21 -9.86 -3.11
N ASP A 200 -32.53 -8.90 -3.97
CA ASP A 200 -31.54 -8.25 -4.84
C ASP A 200 -30.53 -7.43 -4.03
N ALA A 201 -30.98 -6.76 -2.97
CA ALA A 201 -30.10 -6.02 -2.06
C ALA A 201 -29.15 -6.96 -1.31
N ALA A 202 -29.65 -8.10 -0.82
CA ALA A 202 -28.83 -9.10 -0.13
C ALA A 202 -27.75 -9.69 -1.04
N ILE A 203 -28.11 -10.01 -2.29
CA ILE A 203 -27.17 -10.51 -3.31
C ILE A 203 -26.15 -9.42 -3.66
N LEU A 204 -26.60 -8.17 -3.84
CA LEU A 204 -25.71 -7.05 -4.14
C LEU A 204 -24.68 -6.82 -3.03
N ILE A 205 -25.11 -6.78 -1.76
CA ILE A 205 -24.20 -6.68 -0.60
C ILE A 205 -23.21 -7.86 -0.61
N ALA A 206 -23.71 -9.08 -0.79
CA ALA A 206 -22.89 -10.29 -0.77
C ALA A 206 -21.81 -10.29 -1.86
N ARG A 207 -22.14 -9.79 -3.05
CA ARG A 207 -21.18 -9.65 -4.14
C ARG A 207 -20.17 -8.51 -3.90
N ILE A 208 -20.61 -7.36 -3.37
CA ILE A 208 -19.71 -6.25 -3.01
C ILE A 208 -18.72 -6.70 -1.92
N ALA A 209 -19.17 -7.53 -0.98
CA ALA A 209 -18.34 -8.06 0.10
C ALA A 209 -17.29 -9.09 -0.35
N ASP A 210 -17.33 -9.56 -1.62
CA ASP A 210 -16.33 -10.45 -2.22
C ASP A 210 -15.98 -11.68 -1.34
N GLY A 211 -17.00 -12.27 -0.70
CA GLY A 211 -16.82 -13.44 0.16
C GLY A 211 -16.28 -13.17 1.56
N ALA A 212 -16.12 -11.90 1.97
CA ALA A 212 -15.81 -11.48 3.33
C ALA A 212 -17.09 -11.13 4.11
N LEU A 213 -17.60 -12.05 4.94
CA LEU A 213 -18.85 -11.86 5.68
C LEU A 213 -18.80 -10.64 6.63
N ARG A 214 -17.63 -10.34 7.20
CA ARG A 214 -17.42 -9.14 8.03
C ARG A 214 -17.77 -7.86 7.26
N ASP A 215 -17.37 -7.78 6.00
CA ASP A 215 -17.56 -6.58 5.18
C ASP A 215 -19.03 -6.50 4.73
N GLY A 216 -19.65 -7.64 4.38
CA GLY A 216 -21.09 -7.72 4.10
C GLY A 216 -21.95 -7.25 5.29
N LEU A 217 -21.64 -7.68 6.51
CA LEU A 217 -22.33 -7.20 7.71
C LEU A 217 -22.06 -5.73 8.00
N SER A 218 -20.88 -5.20 7.63
CA SER A 218 -20.56 -3.79 7.78
C SER A 218 -21.35 -2.91 6.81
N ILE A 219 -21.55 -3.37 5.57
CA ILE A 219 -22.39 -2.68 4.58
C ILE A 219 -23.86 -2.73 5.02
N LEU A 220 -24.33 -3.88 5.50
CA LEU A 220 -25.69 -4.01 6.03
C LEU A 220 -25.95 -3.04 7.20
N ASP A 221 -24.99 -2.92 8.13
CA ASP A 221 -25.04 -2.00 9.26
C ASP A 221 -25.11 -0.52 8.81
N GLN A 222 -24.34 -0.16 7.78
CA GLN A 222 -24.38 1.19 7.20
C GLN A 222 -25.72 1.49 6.52
N CYS A 223 -26.30 0.52 5.81
CA CYS A 223 -27.63 0.65 5.21
C CYS A 223 -28.71 0.81 6.29
N ALA A 224 -28.63 0.01 7.35
CA ALA A 224 -29.52 0.05 8.51
C ALA A 224 -29.53 1.43 9.19
N GLY A 225 -28.37 2.11 9.20
CA GLY A 225 -28.25 3.47 9.72
C GLY A 225 -29.05 4.53 8.95
N ARG A 226 -29.44 4.26 7.70
CA ARG A 226 -30.24 5.18 6.87
C ARG A 226 -31.72 4.81 6.85
N SER A 227 -32.03 3.52 6.66
CA SER A 227 -33.40 3.02 6.55
C SER A 227 -33.49 1.58 7.05
N LYS A 228 -34.64 1.23 7.65
CA LYS A 228 -34.96 -0.16 8.01
C LYS A 228 -35.41 -1.01 6.82
N LYS A 229 -35.80 -0.37 5.71
CA LYS A 229 -36.08 -1.04 4.42
C LYS A 229 -34.85 -0.85 3.54
N ILE A 230 -34.18 -1.95 3.24
CA ILE A 230 -32.93 -1.99 2.49
C ILE A 230 -33.20 -2.61 1.13
N ASP A 231 -33.21 -1.75 0.12
CA ASP A 231 -33.34 -2.11 -1.29
C ASP A 231 -31.98 -2.01 -2.01
N SER A 232 -31.93 -2.45 -3.28
CA SER A 232 -30.70 -2.44 -4.08
C SER A 232 -30.22 -1.02 -4.36
N ALA A 233 -31.14 -0.06 -4.47
CA ALA A 233 -30.81 1.35 -4.68
C ALA A 233 -30.06 1.95 -3.48
N LEU A 234 -30.56 1.72 -2.26
CA LEU A 234 -29.91 2.16 -1.03
C LEU A 234 -28.53 1.51 -0.85
N VAL A 235 -28.42 0.22 -1.13
CA VAL A 235 -27.12 -0.49 -1.08
C VAL A 235 -26.14 0.14 -2.06
N SER A 236 -26.57 0.44 -3.28
CA SER A 236 -25.74 1.12 -4.28
C SER A 236 -25.30 2.51 -3.81
N GLU A 237 -26.20 3.28 -3.22
CA GLU A 237 -25.89 4.60 -2.68
C GLU A 237 -24.87 4.52 -1.52
N VAL A 238 -25.08 3.61 -0.57
CA VAL A 238 -24.20 3.41 0.60
C VAL A 238 -22.83 2.88 0.20
N ALA A 239 -22.78 1.94 -0.74
CA ALA A 239 -21.52 1.41 -1.27
C ALA A 239 -20.73 2.45 -2.08
N GLY A 240 -21.33 3.62 -2.37
CA GLY A 240 -20.73 4.66 -3.21
C GLY A 240 -20.76 4.31 -4.70
N LEU A 241 -21.61 3.36 -5.11
CA LEU A 241 -21.83 3.00 -6.52
C LEU A 241 -22.60 4.10 -7.27
N ALA A 242 -23.05 5.15 -6.59
CA ALA A 242 -23.61 6.37 -7.20
C ALA A 242 -22.65 7.07 -8.18
N GLY A 243 -21.33 6.82 -8.10
CA GLY A 243 -20.34 7.28 -9.07
C GLY A 243 -20.39 6.57 -10.45
N ARG A 244 -21.22 5.54 -10.62
CA ARG A 244 -21.31 4.75 -11.86
C ARG A 244 -21.75 5.57 -13.06
N GLU A 245 -22.65 6.55 -12.90
CA GLU A 245 -23.01 7.45 -14.00
C GLU A 245 -21.78 8.19 -14.55
N ALA A 246 -20.87 8.59 -13.66
CA ALA A 246 -19.63 9.22 -14.08
C ALA A 246 -18.71 8.24 -14.82
N LEU A 247 -18.67 6.96 -14.44
CA LEU A 247 -17.91 5.94 -15.17
C LEU A 247 -18.42 5.78 -16.61
N TYR A 248 -19.75 5.72 -16.81
CA TYR A 248 -20.34 5.67 -18.15
C TYR A 248 -20.06 6.94 -18.95
N LYS A 249 -20.25 8.13 -18.35
CA LYS A 249 -19.90 9.42 -19.01
C LYS A 249 -18.42 9.46 -19.43
N LEU A 250 -17.51 9.03 -18.55
CA LEU A 250 -16.08 8.98 -18.84
C LEU A 250 -15.75 7.98 -19.95
N THR A 251 -16.43 6.84 -19.97
CA THR A 251 -16.27 5.80 -21.00
C THR A 251 -16.82 6.27 -22.35
N ASP A 252 -17.93 7.00 -22.36
CA ASP A 252 -18.47 7.65 -23.55
C ASP A 252 -17.50 8.72 -24.09
N CYS A 253 -16.85 9.48 -23.21
CA CYS A 253 -15.80 10.43 -23.63
C CYS A 253 -14.62 9.73 -24.31
N ILE A 254 -14.19 8.57 -23.77
CA ILE A 254 -13.13 7.75 -24.40
C ILE A 254 -13.56 7.30 -25.80
N ASN A 255 -14.79 6.81 -25.94
CA ASN A 255 -15.30 6.34 -27.23
C ASN A 255 -15.43 7.47 -28.27
N ASN A 256 -15.88 8.65 -27.82
CA ASN A 256 -16.05 9.84 -28.66
C ASN A 256 -14.73 10.61 -28.89
N GLN A 257 -13.62 10.21 -28.27
CA GLN A 257 -12.32 10.90 -28.33
C GLN A 257 -12.40 12.36 -27.84
N ASP A 258 -13.22 12.61 -26.81
CA ASP A 258 -13.43 13.94 -26.24
C ASP A 258 -12.68 14.10 -24.92
N SER A 259 -11.42 14.56 -25.02
CA SER A 259 -10.57 14.84 -23.87
C SER A 259 -11.10 15.99 -23.01
N SER A 260 -11.79 16.98 -23.60
CA SER A 260 -12.28 18.16 -22.88
C SER A 260 -13.45 17.83 -21.96
N SER A 261 -14.41 17.05 -22.46
CA SER A 261 -15.54 16.57 -21.64
C SER A 261 -15.05 15.64 -20.52
N ALA A 262 -14.08 14.77 -20.81
CA ALA A 262 -13.48 13.90 -19.79
C ALA A 262 -12.84 14.71 -18.64
N MET A 263 -12.07 15.77 -18.96
CA MET A 263 -11.47 16.64 -17.93
C MET A 263 -12.51 17.37 -17.09
N SER A 264 -13.61 17.79 -17.71
CA SER A 264 -14.72 18.46 -17.01
C SER A 264 -15.37 17.54 -15.98
N VAL A 265 -15.64 16.28 -16.36
CA VAL A 265 -16.21 15.27 -15.46
C VAL A 265 -15.24 14.94 -14.31
N ILE A 266 -13.95 14.78 -14.59
CA ILE A 266 -12.94 14.53 -13.54
C ILE A 266 -12.86 15.71 -12.57
N SER A 267 -12.91 16.94 -13.08
CA SER A 267 -12.90 18.15 -12.24
C SER A 267 -14.15 18.23 -11.35
N GLU A 268 -15.32 17.87 -11.86
CA GLU A 268 -16.56 17.80 -11.08
C GLU A 268 -16.47 16.76 -9.95
N LEU A 269 -15.98 15.55 -10.26
CA LEU A 269 -15.74 14.50 -9.26
C LEU A 269 -14.74 14.97 -8.20
N TYR A 270 -13.66 15.63 -8.60
CA TYR A 270 -12.66 16.17 -7.67
C TYR A 270 -13.26 17.21 -6.73
N GLN A 271 -14.08 18.14 -7.25
CA GLN A 271 -14.75 19.16 -6.46
C GLN A 271 -15.72 18.55 -5.44
N ASN A 272 -16.36 17.44 -5.81
CA ASN A 272 -17.19 16.64 -4.92
C ASN A 272 -16.38 15.74 -3.97
N SER A 273 -15.07 15.96 -3.83
CA SER A 273 -14.16 15.24 -2.93
C SER A 273 -14.07 13.73 -3.18
N TYR A 274 -14.28 13.29 -4.43
CA TYR A 274 -14.03 11.91 -4.81
C TYR A 274 -12.52 11.61 -4.80
N ASP A 275 -12.18 10.42 -4.30
CA ASP A 275 -10.81 9.92 -4.31
C ASP A 275 -10.43 9.42 -5.72
N MET A 276 -9.33 9.97 -6.27
CA MET A 276 -8.87 9.66 -7.62
C MET A 276 -8.22 8.28 -7.76
N GLU A 277 -7.58 7.77 -6.71
CA GLU A 277 -7.08 6.39 -6.70
C GLU A 277 -8.27 5.42 -6.77
N ARG A 278 -9.31 5.68 -5.97
CA ARG A 278 -10.55 4.90 -5.99
C ARG A 278 -11.23 4.96 -7.34
N LEU A 279 -11.34 6.13 -7.96
CA LEU A 279 -11.90 6.28 -9.31
C LEU A 279 -11.12 5.46 -10.33
N CYS A 280 -9.79 5.43 -10.25
CA CYS A 280 -8.95 4.60 -11.11
C CYS A 280 -9.28 3.11 -10.95
N VAL A 281 -9.39 2.62 -9.71
CA VAL A 281 -9.78 1.23 -9.41
C VAL A 281 -11.18 0.91 -9.95
N GLU A 282 -12.12 1.85 -9.82
CA GLU A 282 -13.49 1.70 -10.34
C GLU A 282 -13.51 1.64 -11.88
N MET A 283 -12.71 2.46 -12.57
CA MET A 283 -12.55 2.40 -14.03
C MET A 283 -11.95 1.08 -14.50
N ILE A 284 -10.93 0.55 -13.80
CA ILE A 284 -10.35 -0.77 -14.11
C ILE A 284 -11.41 -1.86 -14.01
N ASN A 285 -12.22 -1.85 -12.94
CA ASN A 285 -13.30 -2.82 -12.78
C ASN A 285 -14.39 -2.67 -13.85
N HIS A 286 -14.71 -1.43 -14.25
CA HIS A 286 -15.67 -1.15 -15.31
C HIS A 286 -15.20 -1.71 -16.67
N LEU A 287 -13.96 -1.43 -17.06
CA LEU A 287 -13.35 -1.94 -18.30
C LEU A 287 -13.15 -3.46 -18.27
N ARG A 288 -12.85 -4.04 -17.10
CA ARG A 288 -12.80 -5.50 -16.91
C ARG A 288 -14.16 -6.14 -17.21
N ASN A 289 -15.27 -5.50 -16.84
CA ASN A 289 -16.59 -6.02 -17.18
C ASN A 289 -16.79 -6.03 -18.71
N PHE A 290 -16.31 -5.02 -19.44
CA PHE A 290 -16.38 -5.00 -20.91
C PHE A 290 -15.54 -6.12 -21.53
N LEU A 291 -14.36 -6.38 -20.97
CA LEU A 291 -13.50 -7.49 -21.38
C LEU A 291 -14.23 -8.83 -21.21
N ILE A 292 -14.88 -9.04 -20.07
CA ILE A 292 -15.63 -10.28 -19.77
C ILE A 292 -16.80 -10.45 -20.74
N VAL A 293 -17.61 -9.41 -20.97
CA VAL A 293 -18.74 -9.46 -21.91
C VAL A 293 -18.26 -9.85 -23.33
N LYS A 294 -17.12 -9.33 -23.77
CA LYS A 294 -16.59 -9.62 -25.11
C LYS A 294 -15.93 -10.99 -25.26
N THR A 295 -15.41 -11.56 -24.17
CA THR A 295 -14.60 -12.79 -24.23
C THR A 295 -15.39 -14.03 -23.82
N VAL A 296 -16.35 -13.89 -22.90
CA VAL A 296 -17.07 -15.01 -22.31
C VAL A 296 -18.51 -15.06 -22.85
N LYS A 297 -18.91 -16.21 -23.40
CA LYS A 297 -20.26 -16.44 -23.93
C LYS A 297 -21.36 -16.32 -22.86
N ASP A 298 -21.06 -16.76 -21.63
CA ASP A 298 -21.92 -16.59 -20.46
C ASP A 298 -21.25 -15.63 -19.45
N SER A 299 -21.42 -14.34 -19.68
CA SER A 299 -20.76 -13.28 -18.90
C SER A 299 -21.54 -12.85 -17.65
N ARG A 300 -22.81 -13.25 -17.51
CA ARG A 300 -23.68 -12.84 -16.39
C ARG A 300 -23.19 -13.34 -15.03
N GLY A 301 -22.68 -14.57 -14.98
CA GLY A 301 -22.17 -15.17 -13.74
C GLY A 301 -20.86 -14.56 -13.22
N LEU A 302 -20.12 -13.84 -14.07
CA LEU A 302 -18.81 -13.26 -13.74
C LEU A 302 -18.88 -11.77 -13.38
N ILE A 303 -19.97 -11.10 -13.74
CA ILE A 303 -20.15 -9.65 -13.53
C ILE A 303 -21.10 -9.41 -12.37
N ILE A 304 -20.60 -8.68 -11.38
CA ILE A 304 -21.31 -8.32 -10.15
C ILE A 304 -22.14 -7.07 -10.40
N CYS A 305 -23.38 -7.25 -10.86
CA CYS A 305 -24.32 -6.15 -11.10
C CYS A 305 -25.79 -6.61 -11.09
N THR A 306 -26.72 -5.66 -11.02
CA THR A 306 -28.16 -5.90 -11.26
C THR A 306 -28.41 -6.25 -12.73
N ASP A 307 -29.60 -6.74 -13.07
CA ASP A 307 -29.93 -7.10 -14.47
C ASP A 307 -29.99 -5.87 -15.38
N ASP A 308 -30.54 -4.75 -14.90
CA ASP A 308 -30.54 -3.48 -15.64
C ASP A 308 -29.11 -2.99 -15.92
N GLU A 309 -28.23 -3.09 -14.93
CA GLU A 309 -26.83 -2.72 -15.07
C GLU A 309 -26.09 -3.65 -16.04
N TYR A 310 -26.40 -4.95 -16.01
CA TYR A 310 -25.82 -5.89 -16.96
C TYR A 310 -26.15 -5.49 -18.40
N ASN A 311 -27.40 -5.11 -18.67
CA ASN A 311 -27.82 -4.64 -20.00
C ASN A 311 -27.09 -3.37 -20.42
N SER A 312 -26.91 -2.40 -19.50
CA SER A 312 -26.12 -1.19 -19.77
C SER A 312 -24.65 -1.51 -20.07
N ILE A 313 -24.03 -2.41 -19.32
CA ILE A 313 -22.65 -2.86 -19.56
C ILE A 313 -22.53 -3.50 -20.95
N VAL A 314 -23.48 -4.38 -21.31
CA VAL A 314 -23.48 -5.03 -22.63
C VAL A 314 -23.60 -3.99 -23.74
N SER A 315 -24.55 -3.06 -23.62
CA SER A 315 -24.75 -1.99 -24.61
C SER A 315 -23.52 -1.09 -24.77
N SER A 316 -22.89 -0.66 -23.67
CA SER A 316 -21.68 0.17 -23.73
C SER A 316 -20.49 -0.62 -24.27
N ALA A 317 -20.35 -1.89 -23.91
CA ALA A 317 -19.27 -2.75 -24.38
C ALA A 317 -19.31 -2.95 -25.91
N GLU A 318 -20.47 -2.93 -26.56
CA GLU A 318 -20.58 -3.07 -28.02
C GLU A 318 -19.79 -1.98 -28.78
N SER A 319 -19.74 -0.77 -28.23
CA SER A 319 -19.04 0.37 -28.85
C SER A 319 -17.51 0.25 -28.78
N PHE A 320 -17.00 -0.61 -27.90
CA PHE A 320 -15.56 -0.82 -27.74
C PHE A 320 -15.06 -1.99 -28.59
N THR A 321 -13.79 -1.98 -28.96
CA THR A 321 -13.13 -3.17 -29.50
C THR A 321 -12.36 -3.89 -28.38
N LEU A 322 -12.06 -5.17 -28.55
CA LEU A 322 -11.33 -5.94 -27.55
C LEU A 322 -9.94 -5.33 -27.30
N GLU A 323 -9.29 -4.87 -28.37
CA GLU A 323 -7.97 -4.24 -28.34
C GLU A 323 -8.00 -2.93 -27.55
N ASN A 324 -9.02 -2.09 -27.75
CA ASN A 324 -9.16 -0.83 -27.01
C ASN A 324 -9.40 -1.07 -25.52
N VAL A 325 -10.17 -2.10 -25.16
CA VAL A 325 -10.42 -2.44 -23.75
C VAL A 325 -9.13 -2.91 -23.07
N ILE A 326 -8.33 -3.76 -23.74
CA ILE A 326 -7.04 -4.24 -23.21
C ILE A 326 -6.09 -3.06 -23.03
N TYR A 327 -5.93 -2.22 -24.07
CA TYR A 327 -5.09 -1.04 -24.00
C TYR A 327 -5.50 -0.08 -22.87
N ALA A 328 -6.81 0.16 -22.71
CA ALA A 328 -7.31 0.99 -21.61
C ALA A 328 -7.04 0.38 -20.23
N LEU A 329 -7.20 -0.94 -20.10
CA LEU A 329 -6.91 -1.65 -18.85
C LEU A 329 -5.43 -1.56 -18.48
N ASP A 330 -4.52 -1.79 -19.42
CA ASP A 330 -3.08 -1.72 -19.20
C ASP A 330 -2.67 -0.31 -18.77
N LEU A 331 -3.19 0.72 -19.46
CA LEU A 331 -2.90 2.11 -19.13
C LEU A 331 -3.39 2.47 -17.71
N PHE A 332 -4.61 2.09 -17.32
CA PHE A 332 -5.11 2.36 -15.97
C PHE A 332 -4.36 1.57 -14.90
N GLN A 333 -3.91 0.34 -15.18
CA GLN A 333 -3.09 -0.44 -14.24
C GLN A 333 -1.71 0.18 -14.01
N ASP A 334 -1.06 0.66 -15.06
CA ASP A 334 0.20 1.40 -14.97
C ASP A 334 0.01 2.69 -14.16
N THR A 335 -1.07 3.41 -14.43
CA THR A 335 -1.45 4.61 -13.69
C THR A 335 -1.66 4.31 -12.21
N LEU A 336 -2.42 3.26 -11.86
CA LEU A 336 -2.61 2.87 -10.46
C LEU A 336 -1.28 2.53 -9.77
N THR A 337 -0.35 1.89 -10.48
CA THR A 337 0.99 1.58 -9.94
C THR A 337 1.78 2.85 -9.65
N LYS A 338 1.75 3.84 -10.55
CA LYS A 338 2.40 5.15 -10.33
C LYS A 338 1.78 5.92 -9.17
N ILE A 339 0.46 5.92 -9.05
CA ILE A 339 -0.25 6.54 -7.92
C ILE A 339 0.23 5.91 -6.59
N LYS A 340 0.26 4.57 -6.51
CA LYS A 340 0.74 3.86 -5.32
C LYS A 340 2.22 4.08 -5.01
N SER A 341 3.03 4.45 -6.01
CA SER A 341 4.44 4.82 -5.82
C SER A 341 4.65 6.25 -5.31
N GLY A 342 3.58 7.04 -5.13
CA GLY A 342 3.61 8.40 -4.59
C GLY A 342 3.42 9.52 -5.61
N ALA A 343 3.03 9.21 -6.84
CA ALA A 343 2.67 10.23 -7.83
C ALA A 343 1.33 10.91 -7.48
N ASN A 344 1.10 12.11 -8.03
CA ASN A 344 -0.17 12.82 -7.82
C ASN A 344 -1.31 12.11 -8.56
N ALA A 345 -2.26 11.57 -7.81
CA ALA A 345 -3.37 10.77 -8.33
C ALA A 345 -4.21 11.49 -9.39
N ARG A 346 -4.45 12.79 -9.21
CA ARG A 346 -5.24 13.58 -10.15
C ARG A 346 -4.55 13.70 -11.50
N VAL A 347 -3.27 14.10 -11.49
CA VAL A 347 -2.50 14.35 -12.72
C VAL A 347 -2.32 13.07 -13.53
N GLU A 348 -1.99 11.95 -12.86
CA GLU A 348 -1.82 10.66 -13.54
C GLU A 348 -3.13 10.16 -14.16
N LEU A 349 -4.26 10.35 -13.49
CA LEU A 349 -5.58 9.99 -14.01
C LEU A 349 -5.97 10.87 -15.21
N GLU A 350 -5.82 12.20 -15.09
CA GLU A 350 -6.08 13.15 -16.19
C GLU A 350 -5.24 12.82 -17.43
N MET A 351 -3.94 12.55 -17.25
CA MET A 351 -3.03 12.13 -18.33
C MET A 351 -3.48 10.82 -18.99
N SER A 352 -4.00 9.86 -18.20
CA SER A 352 -4.49 8.59 -18.73
C SER A 352 -5.69 8.79 -19.64
N PHE A 353 -6.65 9.62 -19.23
CA PHE A 353 -7.82 9.94 -20.04
C PHE A 353 -7.45 10.69 -21.34
N VAL A 354 -6.50 11.63 -21.28
CA VAL A 354 -5.99 12.31 -22.48
C VAL A 354 -5.39 11.31 -23.46
N LYS A 355 -4.56 10.37 -22.99
CA LYS A 355 -3.95 9.32 -23.84
C LYS A 355 -4.99 8.38 -24.47
N LEU A 356 -6.08 8.09 -23.77
CA LEU A 356 -7.17 7.26 -24.29
C LEU A 356 -8.03 7.99 -25.32
N CYS A 357 -8.29 9.28 -25.10
CA CYS A 357 -9.06 10.11 -26.03
C CYS A 357 -8.24 10.48 -27.26
N GLU A 358 -6.92 10.62 -27.13
CA GLU A 358 -6.01 11.00 -28.21
C GLU A 358 -4.91 9.95 -28.43
N PRO A 359 -5.23 8.80 -29.06
CA PRO A 359 -4.25 7.73 -29.35
C PRO A 359 -3.06 8.19 -30.20
N LYS A 360 -3.18 9.35 -30.86
CA LYS A 360 -2.11 9.96 -31.67
C LYS A 360 -0.94 10.44 -30.82
N LEU A 361 -1.16 10.74 -29.54
CA LEU A 361 -0.15 11.24 -28.60
C LEU A 361 0.62 10.11 -27.91
N ASP A 362 0.15 8.87 -27.99
CA ASP A 362 0.83 7.72 -27.42
C ASP A 362 1.78 7.07 -28.45
N VAL A 363 3.02 6.87 -28.04
CA VAL A 363 4.12 6.29 -28.85
C VAL A 363 4.23 4.78 -28.62
N ASN A 364 3.34 4.20 -27.80
CA ASN A 364 3.38 2.78 -27.46
C ASN A 364 2.96 1.87 -28.64
N MET A 365 3.56 0.67 -28.70
CA MET A 365 3.39 -0.31 -29.79
C MET A 365 1.91 -0.72 -29.95
N ASP A 366 1.15 -0.79 -28.86
CA ASP A 366 -0.27 -1.16 -28.89
C ASP A 366 -1.15 -0.07 -29.50
N SER A 367 -0.80 1.22 -29.33
CA SER A 367 -1.45 2.34 -30.04
C SER A 367 -1.19 2.26 -31.55
N LEU A 368 0.01 1.81 -31.96
CA LEU A 368 0.32 1.57 -33.37
C LEU A 368 -0.50 0.40 -33.93
N ILE A 369 -0.70 -0.68 -33.16
CA ILE A 369 -1.52 -1.84 -33.57
C ILE A 369 -2.99 -1.46 -33.71
N ASP A 370 -3.55 -0.65 -32.81
CA ASP A 370 -4.93 -0.12 -32.95
C ASP A 370 -5.06 0.79 -34.19
N ARG A 371 -4.07 1.65 -34.46
CA ARG A 371 -4.06 2.49 -35.67
C ARG A 371 -3.99 1.65 -36.95
N ILE A 372 -3.20 0.59 -36.96
CA ILE A 372 -3.12 -0.37 -38.07
C ILE A 372 -4.45 -1.11 -38.23
N SER A 373 -5.05 -1.60 -37.14
CA SER A 373 -6.35 -2.29 -37.18
C SER A 373 -7.48 -1.40 -37.69
N LYS A 374 -7.48 -0.11 -37.32
CA LYS A 374 -8.42 0.90 -37.83
C LYS A 374 -8.20 1.18 -39.32
N LEU A 375 -6.94 1.25 -39.76
CA LEU A 375 -6.58 1.40 -41.17
C LEU A 375 -6.99 0.17 -41.99
N GLU A 376 -6.76 -1.04 -41.51
CA GLU A 376 -7.17 -2.29 -42.15
C GLU A 376 -8.69 -2.36 -42.29
N ARG A 377 -9.46 -1.92 -41.27
CA ARG A 377 -10.92 -1.82 -41.36
C ARG A 377 -11.37 -0.74 -42.34
N ALA A 378 -10.69 0.40 -42.41
CA ALA A 378 -11.01 1.47 -43.36
C ALA A 378 -10.69 1.07 -44.81
N VAL A 379 -9.61 0.33 -45.03
CA VAL A 379 -9.22 -0.24 -46.32
C VAL A 379 -10.17 -1.37 -46.72
N SER A 380 -10.56 -2.24 -45.79
CA SER A 380 -11.54 -3.30 -46.02
C SER A 380 -12.94 -2.77 -46.34
N ARG A 381 -13.28 -1.54 -45.89
CA ARG A 381 -14.54 -0.85 -46.22
C ARG A 381 -14.47 0.00 -47.49
N GLY A 382 -13.35 -0.01 -48.23
CA GLY A 382 -13.25 0.62 -49.55
C GLY A 382 -13.40 2.14 -49.55
N VAL A 383 -12.72 2.85 -48.64
CA VAL A 383 -12.71 4.32 -48.68
C VAL A 383 -11.72 4.80 -49.73
N ALA A 384 -12.24 5.36 -50.83
CA ALA A 384 -11.45 6.06 -51.83
C ALA A 384 -10.83 7.34 -51.24
N VAL A 385 -9.50 7.40 -51.20
CA VAL A 385 -8.74 8.60 -50.84
C VAL A 385 -9.00 9.67 -51.89
N LYS A 386 -9.81 10.68 -51.55
CA LYS A 386 -9.87 11.93 -52.34
C LYS A 386 -8.64 12.78 -52.02
N PRO A 387 -7.89 13.29 -53.02
CA PRO A 387 -6.83 14.26 -52.78
C PRO A 387 -7.43 15.54 -52.18
N GLN A 388 -6.90 16.03 -51.07
CA GLN A 388 -7.23 17.36 -50.57
C GLN A 388 -6.65 18.43 -51.51
N PRO A 389 -7.39 19.51 -51.80
CA PRO A 389 -6.85 20.64 -52.55
C PRO A 389 -5.77 21.37 -51.74
N GLN A 390 -4.61 21.61 -52.35
CA GLN A 390 -3.58 22.51 -51.81
C GLN A 390 -4.18 23.90 -51.59
N GLN A 391 -4.24 24.35 -50.34
CA GLN A 391 -4.49 25.74 -50.02
C GLN A 391 -3.28 26.58 -50.45
N THR A 392 -3.48 27.40 -51.49
CA THR A 392 -2.58 28.50 -51.86
C THR A 392 -2.54 29.52 -50.73
N VAL A 393 -1.36 29.74 -50.19
CA VAL A 393 -1.08 30.76 -49.17
C VAL A 393 -1.18 32.14 -49.82
N ALA A 394 -2.11 32.98 -49.37
CA ALA A 394 -2.19 34.39 -49.75
C ALA A 394 -1.14 35.22 -48.96
N PRO A 395 -0.55 36.28 -49.54
CA PRO A 395 0.50 37.06 -48.88
C PRO A 395 -0.05 37.89 -47.72
N VAL A 396 0.67 37.88 -46.59
CA VAL A 396 0.42 38.74 -45.41
C VAL A 396 0.89 40.17 -45.72
N GLU A 397 -0.03 41.12 -45.59
CA GLU A 397 0.22 42.55 -45.73
C GLU A 397 0.87 43.11 -44.45
N ALA A 398 1.96 43.86 -44.61
CA ALA A 398 2.75 44.44 -43.52
C ALA A 398 2.05 45.65 -42.87
N PRO A 399 2.13 45.83 -41.53
CA PRO A 399 1.57 47.01 -40.89
C PRO A 399 2.47 48.23 -41.07
N LYS A 400 1.86 49.36 -41.46
CA LYS A 400 2.52 50.67 -41.58
C LYS A 400 2.82 51.29 -40.20
N PRO A 401 3.89 52.11 -40.06
CA PRO A 401 4.17 52.86 -38.85
C PRO A 401 3.29 54.12 -38.75
N GLN A 402 2.80 54.44 -37.55
CA GLN A 402 2.22 55.75 -37.25
C GLN A 402 3.13 56.54 -36.29
N GLU A 403 3.38 57.78 -36.69
CA GLU A 403 4.15 58.82 -36.03
C GLU A 403 3.55 59.27 -34.70
N SER A 404 4.46 59.67 -33.82
CA SER A 404 4.27 60.43 -32.59
C SER A 404 3.81 61.86 -32.87
N GLU A 405 2.85 62.37 -32.09
CA GLU A 405 2.75 63.80 -31.82
C GLU A 405 2.13 64.10 -30.45
N ASP A 406 2.47 65.30 -29.97
CA ASP A 406 2.61 65.79 -28.61
C ASP A 406 1.37 65.97 -27.73
N VAL A 407 1.65 66.00 -26.42
CA VAL A 407 0.79 66.42 -25.31
C VAL A 407 0.68 67.96 -25.25
N PRO A 408 -0.46 68.52 -24.83
CA PRO A 408 -0.37 69.53 -23.77
C PRO A 408 -1.27 69.28 -22.55
N SER A 409 -0.69 69.64 -21.40
CA SER A 409 -1.16 69.68 -20.02
C SER A 409 -2.39 70.54 -19.77
N VAL A 410 -3.33 70.06 -18.93
CA VAL A 410 -4.19 70.91 -18.08
C VAL A 410 -4.44 70.22 -16.73
N ALA A 411 -4.10 70.92 -15.63
CA ALA A 411 -4.39 70.56 -14.24
C ALA A 411 -5.90 70.64 -13.90
N PRO A 412 -6.36 70.07 -12.77
CA PRO A 412 -6.83 71.00 -11.73
C PRO A 412 -6.63 70.59 -10.26
N SER A 413 -6.74 71.65 -9.46
CA SER A 413 -6.69 71.89 -8.02
C SER A 413 -7.62 71.08 -7.09
N ALA A 414 -7.00 70.53 -6.04
CA ALA A 414 -7.28 70.57 -4.59
C ALA A 414 -8.70 70.68 -3.96
N ALA A 415 -8.90 69.77 -2.99
CA ALA A 415 -9.30 69.98 -1.57
C ALA A 415 -10.75 69.72 -1.08
N LYS A 416 -10.90 68.67 -0.26
CA LYS A 416 -11.48 68.62 1.13
C LYS A 416 -11.43 67.16 1.64
N ALA A 417 -10.57 66.81 2.61
CA ALA A 417 -10.69 66.95 4.08
C ALA A 417 -11.41 65.75 4.75
N GLU A 418 -10.65 64.88 5.43
CA GLU A 418 -10.67 64.61 6.89
C GLU A 418 -10.17 63.20 7.24
N GLU A 419 -9.55 63.12 8.41
CA GLU A 419 -8.58 62.14 8.88
C GLU A 419 -9.16 61.39 10.08
N GLN A 420 -9.15 60.05 10.09
CA GLN A 420 -9.32 59.24 11.31
C GLN A 420 -8.47 57.96 11.26
N LYS A 421 -7.66 57.80 12.31
CA LYS A 421 -6.71 56.70 12.59
C LYS A 421 -7.40 55.33 12.80
N ALA A 422 -6.75 54.26 12.34
CA ALA A 422 -6.67 52.97 13.04
C ALA A 422 -5.42 52.18 12.60
N GLN A 423 -4.78 51.52 13.57
CA GLN A 423 -3.48 50.87 13.51
C GLN A 423 -3.47 49.53 12.73
N SER A 424 -2.32 49.19 12.14
CA SER A 424 -2.00 47.85 11.62
C SER A 424 -0.81 47.26 12.41
N PRO A 425 -0.79 45.95 12.75
CA PRO A 425 0.32 45.32 13.46
C PRO A 425 1.43 44.83 12.51
N ALA A 426 2.66 44.85 13.04
CA ALA A 426 3.92 44.55 12.36
C ALA A 426 4.22 43.03 12.23
N PRO A 427 5.05 42.61 11.25
CA PRO A 427 5.74 41.32 11.26
C PRO A 427 7.18 41.43 11.83
N ILE A 428 7.58 40.37 12.53
CA ILE A 428 8.88 40.19 13.19
C ILE A 428 9.96 39.76 12.18
N SER A 429 11.16 40.31 12.37
CA SER A 429 12.39 40.14 11.61
C SER A 429 13.22 38.91 12.03
N GLN A 430 13.98 38.34 11.08
CA GLN A 430 15.15 37.49 11.34
C GLN A 430 16.40 38.08 10.64
N PRO A 431 17.62 37.93 11.20
CA PRO A 431 18.82 38.58 10.68
C PRO A 431 19.64 37.71 9.72
N ALA A 432 20.38 38.42 8.87
CA ALA A 432 21.21 37.95 7.76
C ALA A 432 22.64 37.50 8.15
N ALA A 433 23.29 36.77 7.23
CA ALA A 433 24.74 36.65 7.12
C ALA A 433 25.15 36.42 5.64
N PRO A 434 26.40 36.73 5.23
CA PRO A 434 26.67 37.55 4.03
C PRO A 434 27.24 36.84 2.79
N THR A 435 27.22 37.60 1.70
CA THR A 435 27.70 37.39 0.33
C THR A 435 29.22 37.44 0.16
N VAL A 436 29.83 36.60 -0.70
CA VAL A 436 31.04 36.93 -1.49
C VAL A 436 30.98 36.26 -2.89
N ALA A 437 31.59 36.94 -3.86
CA ALA A 437 31.37 36.98 -5.30
C ALA A 437 31.97 35.86 -6.19
N GLN A 438 31.54 35.91 -7.45
CA GLN A 438 31.81 35.05 -8.61
C GLN A 438 33.27 35.03 -9.12
N SER A 439 33.67 33.92 -9.75
CA SER A 439 34.58 33.93 -10.92
C SER A 439 34.49 32.64 -11.75
N VAL A 440 34.58 32.79 -13.08
CA VAL A 440 34.66 31.80 -14.19
C VAL A 440 35.48 32.55 -15.29
N PRO A 441 36.21 31.97 -16.31
CA PRO A 441 36.38 30.58 -16.80
C PRO A 441 37.82 30.11 -17.16
N LYS A 442 37.92 28.86 -17.67
CA LYS A 442 38.60 28.37 -18.93
C LYS A 442 39.72 27.29 -18.76
N PRO A 443 40.14 26.57 -19.84
CA PRO A 443 39.74 25.20 -20.19
C PRO A 443 40.87 24.14 -20.09
N ALA A 444 40.50 22.87 -20.31
CA ALA A 444 41.31 21.64 -20.21
C ALA A 444 42.68 21.63 -20.93
N PRO A 445 43.60 20.77 -20.44
CA PRO A 445 44.37 19.90 -21.32
C PRO A 445 44.28 18.40 -20.93
N GLU A 446 44.43 17.58 -21.97
CA GLU A 446 44.42 16.11 -22.01
C GLU A 446 45.37 15.43 -21.01
N VAL A 447 44.92 14.29 -20.46
CA VAL A 447 45.80 13.32 -19.76
C VAL A 447 46.14 12.16 -20.70
N PRO A 448 47.43 11.79 -20.87
CA PRO A 448 47.84 10.62 -21.62
C PRO A 448 47.56 9.32 -20.84
N LYS A 449 47.21 8.24 -21.58
CA LYS A 449 47.28 6.86 -21.09
C LYS A 449 48.67 6.56 -20.53
N GLN A 450 48.75 6.13 -19.26
CA GLN A 450 49.91 5.37 -18.77
C GLN A 450 49.50 4.29 -17.74
N GLU A 451 50.32 3.25 -17.78
CA GLU A 451 50.12 1.86 -17.36
C GLU A 451 50.05 1.63 -15.83
N ALA A 452 49.45 0.50 -15.48
CA ALA A 452 49.38 -0.05 -14.13
C ALA A 452 50.77 -0.29 -13.49
N PRO A 453 50.93 0.00 -12.18
CA PRO A 453 51.99 -0.58 -11.38
C PRO A 453 51.50 -1.66 -10.41
N LYS A 454 52.39 -2.64 -10.25
CA LYS A 454 52.35 -3.89 -9.50
C LYS A 454 52.03 -3.76 -8.01
N GLN A 455 51.44 -4.85 -7.49
CA GLN A 455 51.19 -5.15 -6.08
C GLN A 455 52.47 -5.13 -5.23
N ALA A 456 52.36 -4.59 -4.01
CA ALA A 456 53.20 -4.91 -2.86
C ALA A 456 52.30 -5.29 -1.67
N GLN A 457 52.55 -6.44 -1.07
CA GLN A 457 51.88 -6.94 0.14
C GLN A 457 52.55 -6.38 1.39
N GLY A 458 51.76 -5.89 2.35
CA GLY A 458 52.22 -5.49 3.67
C GLY A 458 51.13 -4.84 4.52
N ASP A 459 50.47 -5.68 5.33
CA ASP A 459 49.69 -5.42 6.54
C ASP A 459 48.44 -4.50 6.48
N THR A 460 47.30 -5.06 6.90
CA THR A 460 45.92 -4.57 6.69
C THR A 460 45.56 -4.28 5.22
N GLY A 461 45.14 -5.30 4.47
CA GLY A 461 44.78 -5.22 3.04
C GLY A 461 43.57 -4.34 2.69
N GLN A 462 43.64 -3.05 3.03
CA GLN A 462 42.73 -1.96 2.72
C GLN A 462 43.50 -0.92 1.93
N TYR A 463 43.15 -0.72 0.67
CA TYR A 463 43.78 0.28 -0.20
C TYR A 463 42.87 1.50 -0.31
N LEU A 464 43.43 2.70 -0.27
CA LEU A 464 42.67 3.92 -0.53
C LEU A 464 42.18 3.92 -1.98
N PHE A 465 40.92 4.29 -2.20
CA PHE A 465 40.38 4.41 -3.54
C PHE A 465 40.85 5.71 -4.19
N GLU A 466 41.80 5.62 -5.13
CA GLU A 466 42.43 6.78 -5.78
C GLU A 466 41.50 7.51 -6.76
N GLN A 467 40.53 6.81 -7.36
CA GLN A 467 39.56 7.36 -8.32
C GLN A 467 38.30 7.93 -7.65
N TRP A 468 38.44 8.46 -6.43
CA TRP A 468 37.30 8.95 -5.64
C TRP A 468 36.58 10.13 -6.31
N ASP A 469 37.33 11.03 -6.96
CA ASP A 469 36.77 12.20 -7.63
C ASP A 469 35.93 11.80 -8.86
N ASP A 470 36.43 10.87 -9.68
CA ASP A 470 35.68 10.32 -10.82
C ASP A 470 34.38 9.62 -10.38
N PHE A 471 34.44 8.89 -9.26
CA PHE A 471 33.26 8.28 -8.65
C PHE A 471 32.24 9.32 -8.16
N MET A 472 32.70 10.40 -7.52
CA MET A 472 31.82 11.48 -7.06
C MET A 472 31.15 12.21 -8.24
N ASP A 473 31.84 12.36 -9.37
CA ASP A 473 31.28 12.97 -10.59
C ASP A 473 30.17 12.13 -11.21
N VAL A 474 30.32 10.80 -11.23
CA VAL A 474 29.26 9.88 -11.69
C VAL A 474 28.05 9.94 -10.77
N ILE A 475 28.29 9.95 -9.45
CA ILE A 475 27.22 10.06 -8.45
C ILE A 475 26.49 11.41 -8.55
N HIS A 476 27.20 12.52 -8.80
CA HIS A 476 26.58 13.83 -8.98
C HIS A 476 25.58 13.84 -10.14
N LYS A 477 25.92 13.18 -11.26
CA LYS A 477 25.06 13.08 -12.45
C LYS A 477 23.88 12.14 -12.24
N GLN A 478 24.06 11.06 -11.48
CA GLN A 478 23.03 10.04 -11.29
C GLN A 478 22.07 10.35 -10.13
N ASN A 479 22.56 10.96 -9.04
CA ASN A 479 21.78 11.18 -7.83
C ASN A 479 22.35 12.29 -6.93
N ILE A 480 21.77 13.50 -7.05
CA ILE A 480 22.18 14.70 -6.30
C ILE A 480 22.06 14.51 -4.78
N ALA A 481 21.05 13.79 -4.30
CA ALA A 481 20.86 13.55 -2.87
C ALA A 481 21.96 12.64 -2.30
N LEU A 482 22.35 11.60 -3.05
CA LEU A 482 23.42 10.69 -2.67
C LEU A 482 24.80 11.38 -2.70
N PHE A 483 25.02 12.28 -3.66
CA PHE A 483 26.22 13.11 -3.72
C PHE A 483 26.40 13.95 -2.44
N GLY A 484 25.34 14.59 -1.95
CA GLY A 484 25.38 15.38 -0.72
C GLY A 484 25.71 14.55 0.53
N VAL A 485 25.28 13.29 0.57
CA VAL A 485 25.57 12.38 1.69
C VAL A 485 27.00 11.84 1.64
N LEU A 486 27.55 11.63 0.43
CA LEU A 486 28.92 11.15 0.22
C LEU A 486 29.96 12.27 0.23
N ALA A 487 29.55 13.53 0.20
CA ALA A 487 30.43 14.68 0.30
C ALA A 487 31.31 14.61 1.56
N GLY A 488 32.63 14.74 1.39
CA GLY A 488 33.60 14.61 2.49
C GLY A 488 33.86 13.18 2.98
N SER A 489 33.33 12.16 2.30
CA SER A 489 33.61 10.75 2.59
C SER A 489 34.86 10.27 1.83
N LYS A 490 35.42 9.13 2.24
CA LYS A 490 36.53 8.45 1.56
C LYS A 490 36.21 6.98 1.33
N GLY A 491 36.67 6.42 0.22
CA GLY A 491 36.51 5.00 -0.12
C GLY A 491 37.78 4.18 0.12
N TYR A 492 37.62 2.95 0.60
CA TYR A 492 38.70 1.98 0.78
C TYR A 492 38.31 0.64 0.18
N ILE A 493 39.23 -0.01 -0.54
CA ILE A 493 39.00 -1.35 -1.12
C ILE A 493 39.67 -2.41 -0.25
N ARG A 494 38.88 -3.42 0.15
CA ARG A 494 39.33 -4.62 0.88
C ARG A 494 38.84 -5.88 0.19
N GLY A 495 39.64 -6.44 -0.72
CA GLY A 495 39.22 -7.59 -1.53
C GLY A 495 37.97 -7.27 -2.34
N GLU A 496 36.90 -8.03 -2.18
CA GLU A 496 35.60 -7.76 -2.85
C GLU A 496 34.80 -6.61 -2.23
N TYR A 497 35.25 -6.02 -1.11
CA TYR A 497 34.49 -5.01 -0.40
C TYR A 497 34.98 -3.59 -0.71
N PHE A 498 34.03 -2.70 -0.99
CA PHE A 498 34.22 -1.26 -1.01
C PHE A 498 33.67 -0.66 0.28
N LEU A 499 34.56 -0.10 1.10
CA LEU A 499 34.29 0.43 2.42
C LEU A 499 34.24 1.96 2.37
N ILE A 500 33.12 2.54 2.77
CA ILE A 500 32.95 4.01 2.79
C ILE A 500 33.20 4.50 4.22
N ASP A 501 34.18 5.39 4.39
CA ASP A 501 34.40 6.20 5.59
C ASP A 501 33.68 7.54 5.39
N SER A 502 32.49 7.67 5.97
CA SER A 502 31.70 8.90 5.89
C SER A 502 31.54 9.51 7.28
N PRO A 503 31.73 10.83 7.42
CA PRO A 503 31.42 11.53 8.68
C PRO A 503 29.90 11.66 8.90
N ASN A 504 29.06 11.38 7.89
CA ASN A 504 27.62 11.53 8.00
C ASN A 504 26.97 10.22 8.53
N PRO A 505 26.30 10.24 9.70
CA PRO A 505 25.67 9.05 10.28
C PRO A 505 24.54 8.47 9.41
N THR A 506 23.98 9.28 8.50
CA THR A 506 22.88 8.89 7.61
C THR A 506 23.32 7.94 6.50
N ILE A 507 24.63 7.79 6.24
CA ILE A 507 25.15 6.88 5.20
C ILE A 507 24.69 5.43 5.41
N ILE A 508 24.49 5.00 6.66
CA ILE A 508 24.04 3.66 7.01
C ILE A 508 22.64 3.40 6.44
N GLN A 509 21.75 4.39 6.52
CA GLN A 509 20.39 4.28 6.01
C GLN A 509 20.39 4.28 4.48
N PHE A 510 21.22 5.12 3.86
CA PHE A 510 21.37 5.17 2.40
C PHE A 510 21.92 3.86 1.84
N LEU A 511 22.91 3.24 2.49
CA LEU A 511 23.45 1.94 2.07
C LEU A 511 22.45 0.78 2.23
N LYS A 512 21.48 0.88 3.15
CA LYS A 512 20.41 -0.11 3.34
C LYS A 512 19.30 0.03 2.30
N THR A 513 19.13 1.20 1.71
CA THR A 513 18.14 1.44 0.66
C THR A 513 18.61 0.83 -0.68
N PRO A 514 17.82 -0.06 -1.31
CA PRO A 514 18.21 -0.75 -2.55
C PRO A 514 18.53 0.19 -3.72
N THR A 515 17.81 1.31 -3.84
CA THR A 515 17.99 2.30 -4.89
C THR A 515 19.38 2.95 -4.84
N TYR A 516 19.80 3.42 -3.66
CA TYR A 516 21.09 4.09 -3.48
C TYR A 516 22.26 3.10 -3.50
N SER A 517 22.12 1.93 -2.89
CA SER A 517 23.16 0.90 -2.95
C SER A 517 23.40 0.37 -4.38
N LYS A 518 22.36 0.31 -5.22
CA LYS A 518 22.49 -0.02 -6.65
C LYS A 518 23.19 1.11 -7.42
N ALA A 519 22.84 2.37 -7.16
CA ALA A 519 23.50 3.52 -7.78
C ALA A 519 25.00 3.59 -7.44
N ILE A 520 25.38 3.35 -6.16
CA ILE A 520 26.79 3.30 -5.75
C ILE A 520 27.53 2.17 -6.46
N LYS A 521 26.94 0.96 -6.54
CA LYS A 521 27.57 -0.18 -7.25
C LYS A 521 27.71 0.08 -8.75
N GLN A 522 26.73 0.72 -9.37
CA GLN A 522 26.78 1.09 -10.77
C GLN A 522 27.88 2.12 -11.02
N ALA A 523 27.94 3.18 -10.21
CA ALA A 523 29.00 4.18 -10.32
C ALA A 523 30.40 3.58 -10.08
N LEU A 524 30.56 2.65 -9.13
CA LEU A 524 31.81 1.93 -8.94
C LEU A 524 32.17 1.06 -10.15
N TYR A 525 31.20 0.40 -10.78
CA TYR A 525 31.42 -0.38 -11.99
C TYR A 525 31.79 0.51 -13.18
N ASP A 526 31.14 1.66 -13.33
CA ASP A 526 31.41 2.60 -14.41
C ASP A 526 32.83 3.20 -14.32
N VAL A 527 33.36 3.39 -13.10
CA VAL A 527 34.71 3.93 -12.86
C VAL A 527 35.80 2.85 -12.87
N THR A 528 35.53 1.69 -12.27
CA THR A 528 36.58 0.67 -12.03
C THR A 528 36.48 -0.57 -12.94
N GLY A 529 35.35 -0.77 -13.62
CA GLY A 529 35.03 -1.99 -14.35
C GLY A 529 34.82 -3.23 -13.48
N GLN A 530 34.82 -3.10 -12.16
CA GLN A 530 34.69 -4.21 -11.21
C GLN A 530 33.49 -4.04 -10.29
N SER A 531 32.86 -5.16 -9.91
CA SER A 531 31.73 -5.17 -8.99
C SER A 531 32.21 -5.37 -7.54
N TYR A 532 31.81 -4.46 -6.65
CA TYR A 532 32.14 -4.53 -5.22
C TYR A 532 30.91 -4.73 -4.33
N LYS A 533 31.10 -5.40 -3.20
CA LYS A 533 30.15 -5.44 -2.08
C LYS A 533 30.36 -4.19 -1.21
N LEU A 534 29.28 -3.51 -0.85
CA LEU A 534 29.39 -2.27 -0.07
C LEU A 534 29.49 -2.58 1.42
N GLY A 535 30.34 -1.82 2.12
CA GLY A 535 30.47 -1.86 3.57
C GLY A 535 30.84 -0.50 4.14
N ILE A 536 30.89 -0.42 5.47
CA ILE A 536 31.24 0.81 6.19
C ILE A 536 32.63 0.64 6.79
N PHE A 537 33.46 1.67 6.67
CA PHE A 537 34.78 1.67 7.26
C PHE A 537 34.68 1.85 8.79
N LYS A 538 35.17 0.87 9.56
CA LYS A 538 35.31 0.98 11.02
C LYS A 538 36.77 1.26 11.35
N LYS A 539 37.08 2.45 11.89
CA LYS A 539 38.39 2.73 12.48
C LYS A 539 38.59 1.80 13.69
N LYS A 540 39.72 1.08 13.75
CA LYS A 540 40.09 0.32 14.97
C LYS A 540 40.22 1.32 16.12
N ALA A 541 39.54 1.06 17.23
CA ALA A 541 39.74 1.81 18.47
C ALA A 541 41.17 1.54 18.97
N THR A 542 42.02 2.56 18.93
CA THR A 542 43.30 2.58 19.65
C THR A 542 43.02 2.73 21.14
N ASP A 543 43.76 1.99 21.97
CA ASP A 543 43.70 1.93 23.44
C ASP A 543 43.28 3.25 24.11
N ALA A 544 42.08 3.25 24.69
CA ALA A 544 41.69 4.19 25.74
C ALA A 544 41.51 3.37 27.04
N PRO A 545 42.00 3.85 28.19
CA PRO A 545 42.06 3.05 29.41
C PRO A 545 40.65 2.67 29.87
N LYS A 546 40.51 1.47 30.44
CA LYS A 546 39.26 0.97 31.04
C LYS A 546 38.68 2.02 31.97
N ARG A 547 37.53 2.59 31.60
CA ARG A 547 36.68 3.37 32.51
C ARG A 547 36.11 2.40 33.55
N ASP A 548 36.48 2.61 34.81
CA ASP A 548 35.94 1.84 35.93
C ASP A 548 34.54 2.36 36.27
N LEU A 549 33.53 1.52 36.02
CA LEU A 549 32.10 1.82 36.19
C LEU A 549 31.71 2.19 37.64
N LEU A 550 32.61 1.94 38.60
CA LEU A 550 32.46 2.29 40.01
C LEU A 550 32.77 3.77 40.29
N GLU A 551 33.69 4.41 39.55
CA GLU A 551 33.97 5.84 39.74
C GLU A 551 32.82 6.71 39.20
N ASP A 552 32.20 6.31 38.09
CA ASP A 552 31.03 7.02 37.52
C ASP A 552 29.80 6.93 38.45
N LEU A 553 29.64 5.82 39.20
CA LEU A 553 28.56 5.65 40.20
C LEU A 553 28.81 6.48 41.46
N ILE A 554 30.07 6.67 41.88
CA ILE A 554 30.42 7.53 43.01
C ILE A 554 30.21 9.01 42.63
N HIS A 555 30.57 9.41 41.41
CA HIS A 555 30.37 10.78 40.93
C HIS A 555 28.88 11.14 40.78
N GLN A 556 28.03 10.19 40.36
CA GLN A 556 26.57 10.38 40.30
C GLN A 556 25.89 10.41 41.68
N ALA A 557 26.51 9.81 42.70
CA ALA A 557 26.01 9.86 44.08
C ALA A 557 26.36 11.19 44.77
N GLU A 558 27.53 11.78 44.46
CA GLU A 558 27.95 13.06 45.03
C GLU A 558 27.18 14.27 44.46
N ASP A 559 26.75 14.24 43.20
CA ASP A 559 25.99 15.33 42.59
C ASP A 559 24.52 15.42 43.08
N ASN A 560 23.98 14.38 43.71
CA ASN A 560 22.60 14.34 44.21
C ASN A 560 22.43 14.82 45.66
N ILE A 561 23.48 15.28 46.34
CA ILE A 561 23.41 15.83 47.70
C ILE A 561 23.94 17.26 47.72
N LYS A 562 23.16 18.19 47.14
CA LYS A 562 23.20 19.61 47.52
C LYS A 562 21.80 20.08 47.90
N ILE A 563 21.44 19.79 49.15
CA ILE A 563 20.34 20.45 49.85
C ILE A 563 20.83 21.84 50.21
N ASN A 564 20.29 22.88 49.56
CA ASN A 564 20.47 24.25 50.03
C ASN A 564 19.53 24.49 51.20
N PHE A 565 20.11 24.63 52.40
CA PHE A 565 19.50 25.38 53.49
C PHE A 565 19.93 26.83 53.36
N GLU A 566 18.98 27.72 53.04
CA GLU A 566 18.85 29.08 53.57
C GLU A 566 17.51 29.68 53.15
#